data_AF-A0A502L460-F1
#
_entry.id   AF-A0A502L460-F1
#
_cell.length_a   1.000
_cell.length_b   1.000
_cell.length_c   1.000
_cell.angle_alpha   90.00
_cell.angle_beta   90.00
_cell.angle_gamma   90.00
#
_symmetry.space_group_name_H-M   'P 1'
#
loop_
_entity.id
_entity.type
_entity.pdbx_description
1 polymer ?
#
loop_
_entity_poly.entity_id
_entity_poly.type
_entity_poly.pdbx_seq_one_letter_code
_entity_poly.pdbx_strand_id
1 'polypeptide(L)'
;MKRALNTSFQWFAFLLLGLPLSLYLLLVIINIVDEDKSPLAIEFEQKLEQLANVADKDNAFIYLMGIEAPEGADVLVEGIKNTALLSKDPKHEIYNSVLADINLLESSHYNIISDCKNLGFDRKECRESLIAKKQEIDVLLDGTKLLQKRYETMSALTAWFEIIPENTSYGVMGDYFLLARLFDMQMLSIWRKAESNRLASTLAAIKQEAMFRKMIFMSSHTRMGNSLTFYRYENFLRWVNIILADLSHTHGNIANLDTVLPTLNSGPDLGLIALGEWQFGSAFFQQAIKASENHEKKSEMILGNIVKGIFNEQATENLLAKVLNVQYQQSIDKQALLDIQRQCEYSLGNSLFWFPYNLAGKSTVCAGVNEPTGYIENMNATLELLKSLREEIIDKYGKTSH
;
A
#
# COMPACT_ATOMS: atom_id res chain seq x y z
N MET A 1 -14.67 25.49 62.28
CA MET A 1 -14.35 24.31 61.44
C MET A 1 -15.18 24.22 60.16
N LYS A 2 -16.52 24.06 60.19
CA LYS A 2 -17.34 23.90 58.96
C LYS A 2 -17.14 24.99 57.88
N ARG A 3 -17.00 26.26 58.29
CA ARG A 3 -16.80 27.39 57.36
C ARG A 3 -15.44 27.34 56.66
N ALA A 4 -14.37 27.01 57.39
CA ALA A 4 -13.02 26.85 56.83
C ALA A 4 -12.91 25.64 55.90
N LEU A 5 -13.60 24.54 56.23
CA LEU A 5 -13.66 23.34 55.38
C LEU A 5 -14.34 23.63 54.03
N ASN A 6 -15.45 24.39 54.05
CA ASN A 6 -16.14 24.80 52.82
C ASN A 6 -15.27 25.70 51.94
N THR A 7 -14.54 26.66 52.53
CA THR A 7 -13.68 27.56 51.77
C THR A 7 -12.48 26.83 51.17
N SER A 8 -11.83 25.91 51.90
CA SER A 8 -10.77 25.06 51.35
C SER A 8 -11.26 24.14 50.23
N PHE A 9 -12.46 23.56 50.37
CA PHE A 9 -13.04 22.72 49.33
C PHE A 9 -13.37 23.50 48.05
N GLN A 10 -13.86 24.74 48.18
CA GLN A 10 -14.12 25.62 47.04
C GLN A 10 -12.83 26.00 46.29
N TRP A 11 -11.77 26.37 47.01
CA TRP A 11 -10.47 26.66 46.39
C TRP A 11 -9.84 25.42 45.77
N PHE A 12 -9.98 24.26 46.41
CA PHE A 12 -9.53 23.00 45.85
C PHE A 12 -10.31 22.63 44.58
N ALA A 13 -11.63 22.75 44.57
CA ALA A 13 -12.45 22.53 43.39
C ALA A 13 -12.14 23.53 42.27
N PHE A 14 -11.91 24.81 42.60
CA PHE A 14 -11.52 25.84 41.64
C PHE A 14 -10.13 25.56 41.04
N LEU A 15 -9.15 25.12 41.83
CA LEU A 15 -7.84 24.72 41.31
C LEU A 15 -7.93 23.43 40.49
N LEU A 16 -8.72 22.45 40.94
CA LEU A 16 -8.83 21.14 40.30
C LEU A 16 -9.58 21.22 38.95
N LEU A 17 -10.58 22.08 38.83
CA LEU A 17 -11.41 22.21 37.62
C LEU A 17 -11.09 23.48 36.83
N GLY A 18 -10.91 24.60 37.51
CA GLY A 18 -10.68 25.91 36.90
C GLY A 18 -9.31 26.03 36.25
N LEU A 19 -8.24 25.48 36.84
CA LEU A 19 -6.91 25.53 36.23
C LEU A 19 -6.84 24.69 34.95
N PRO A 20 -7.25 23.40 34.92
CA PRO A 20 -7.26 22.63 33.67
C PRO A 20 -8.18 23.24 32.61
N LEU A 21 -9.35 23.74 32.99
CA LEU A 21 -10.27 24.39 32.06
C LEU A 21 -9.66 25.69 31.48
N SER A 22 -9.01 26.50 32.30
CA SER A 22 -8.35 27.73 31.83
C SER A 22 -7.18 27.44 30.90
N LEU A 23 -6.37 26.42 31.22
CA LEU A 23 -5.29 25.96 30.35
C LEU A 23 -5.83 25.43 29.02
N TYR A 24 -6.92 24.65 29.06
CA TYR A 24 -7.59 24.18 27.86
C TYR A 24 -8.11 25.34 27.01
N LEU A 25 -8.80 26.32 27.60
CA LEU A 25 -9.30 27.49 26.86
C LEU A 25 -8.16 28.32 26.25
N LEU A 26 -7.05 28.46 26.97
CA LEU A 26 -5.86 29.14 26.45
C LEU A 26 -5.23 28.38 25.27
N LEU A 27 -5.15 27.05 25.35
CA LEU A 27 -4.72 26.21 24.22
C LEU A 27 -5.64 26.35 23.02
N VAL A 28 -6.96 26.32 23.23
CA VAL A 28 -7.94 26.51 22.15
C VAL A 28 -7.75 27.87 21.48
N ILE A 29 -7.55 28.95 22.23
CA ILE A 29 -7.33 30.30 21.68
C ILE A 29 -6.06 30.35 20.83
N ILE A 30 -4.97 29.74 21.31
CA ILE A 30 -3.71 29.65 20.56
C ILE A 30 -3.90 28.83 19.28
N ASN A 31 -4.74 27.79 19.32
CA ASN A 31 -5.04 26.88 18.21
C ASN A 31 -6.08 27.39 17.21
N ILE A 32 -6.57 28.63 17.33
CA ILE A 32 -7.55 29.17 16.37
C ILE A 32 -6.96 29.28 14.96
N VAL A 33 -5.64 29.49 14.85
CA VAL A 33 -4.93 29.64 13.58
C VAL A 33 -3.93 28.50 13.44
N ASP A 34 -3.99 27.79 12.32
CA ASP A 34 -3.03 26.75 11.97
C ASP A 34 -1.68 27.34 11.54
N GLU A 35 -0.65 26.52 11.51
CA GLU A 35 0.62 26.88 10.90
C GLU A 35 0.47 27.05 9.38
N ASP A 36 1.34 27.86 8.79
CA ASP A 36 1.54 27.82 7.34
C ASP A 36 2.16 26.48 6.92
N LYS A 37 1.94 26.10 5.65
CA LYS A 37 2.62 24.95 5.05
C LYS A 37 4.13 25.11 5.15
N SER A 38 4.80 24.09 5.68
CA SER A 38 6.25 24.03 5.69
C SER A 38 6.80 23.89 4.26
N PRO A 39 8.04 24.35 3.98
CA PRO A 39 8.66 24.17 2.67
C PRO A 39 8.68 22.71 2.20
N LEU A 40 8.81 21.77 3.13
CA LEU A 40 8.85 20.34 2.83
C LEU A 40 7.47 19.79 2.44
N ALA A 41 6.40 20.23 3.11
CA ALA A 41 5.03 19.87 2.72
C ALA A 41 4.72 20.41 1.31
N ILE A 42 5.12 21.65 1.01
CA ILE A 42 4.99 22.24 -0.33
C ILE A 42 5.76 21.43 -1.38
N GLU A 43 7.01 21.02 -1.06
CA GLU A 43 7.81 20.18 -1.95
C GLU A 43 7.12 18.84 -2.22
N PHE A 44 6.51 18.24 -1.21
CA PHE A 44 5.80 16.96 -1.35
C PHE A 44 4.57 17.10 -2.25
N GLU A 45 3.76 18.13 -2.05
CA GLU A 45 2.61 18.45 -2.92
C GLU A 45 3.02 18.64 -4.38
N GLN A 46 4.07 19.45 -4.61
CA GLN A 46 4.56 19.71 -5.96
C GLN A 46 5.07 18.44 -6.64
N LYS A 47 5.77 17.56 -5.92
CA LYS A 47 6.22 16.27 -6.47
C LYS A 47 5.04 15.35 -6.78
N LEU A 48 4.04 15.27 -5.92
CA LEU A 48 2.84 14.48 -6.16
C LEU A 48 2.06 14.99 -7.38
N GLU A 49 1.90 16.30 -7.53
CA GLU A 49 1.27 16.91 -8.70
C GLU A 49 2.05 16.60 -9.99
N GLN A 50 3.38 16.62 -9.94
CA GLN A 50 4.22 16.22 -11.07
C GLN A 50 4.03 14.75 -11.44
N LEU A 51 4.01 13.85 -10.45
CA LEU A 51 3.81 12.42 -10.64
C LEU A 51 2.39 12.08 -11.12
N ALA A 52 1.39 12.87 -10.74
CA ALA A 52 0.00 12.70 -11.16
C ALA A 52 -0.23 12.99 -12.65
N ASN A 53 0.76 13.53 -13.39
CA ASN A 53 0.68 13.79 -14.84
C ASN A 53 0.72 12.52 -15.71
N VAL A 54 0.22 11.39 -15.22
CA VAL A 54 0.00 10.17 -16.01
C VAL A 54 -1.42 10.24 -16.58
N ALA A 55 -1.55 10.14 -17.90
CA ALA A 55 -2.86 10.11 -18.53
C ALA A 55 -3.64 8.87 -18.08
N ASP A 56 -4.94 9.02 -17.79
CA ASP A 56 -5.74 7.95 -17.20
C ASP A 56 -5.70 6.63 -18.00
N LYS A 57 -5.72 6.75 -19.33
CA LYS A 57 -5.66 5.63 -20.28
C LYS A 57 -4.37 4.80 -20.20
N ASP A 58 -3.30 5.39 -19.67
CA ASP A 58 -1.97 4.79 -19.56
C ASP A 58 -1.69 4.30 -18.13
N ASN A 59 -2.56 4.64 -17.16
CA ASN A 59 -2.42 4.31 -15.74
C ASN A 59 -3.14 2.99 -15.39
N ALA A 60 -2.36 1.94 -15.12
CA ALA A 60 -2.91 0.64 -14.75
C ALA A 60 -3.65 0.62 -13.41
N PHE A 61 -3.38 1.56 -12.50
CA PHE A 61 -4.14 1.67 -11.26
C PHE A 61 -5.61 2.02 -11.55
N ILE A 62 -5.88 2.98 -12.44
CA ILE A 62 -7.26 3.34 -12.81
C ILE A 62 -7.96 2.14 -13.47
N TYR A 63 -7.25 1.40 -14.30
CA TYR A 63 -7.79 0.18 -14.90
C TYR A 63 -8.11 -0.89 -13.84
N LEU A 64 -7.28 -1.04 -12.79
CA LEU A 64 -7.57 -1.89 -11.64
C LEU A 64 -8.86 -1.45 -10.94
N MET A 65 -9.06 -0.14 -10.74
CA MET A 65 -10.28 0.39 -10.11
C MET A 65 -11.55 0.11 -10.90
N GLY A 66 -11.44 -0.13 -12.21
CA GLY A 66 -12.55 -0.48 -13.09
C GLY A 66 -12.62 -1.96 -13.43
N ILE A 67 -11.74 -2.80 -12.89
CA ILE A 67 -11.60 -4.20 -13.35
C ILE A 67 -12.89 -5.01 -13.15
N GLU A 68 -13.72 -4.57 -12.20
CA GLU A 68 -15.03 -5.10 -11.86
C GLU A 68 -16.19 -4.46 -12.66
N ALA A 69 -15.91 -3.74 -13.75
CA ALA A 69 -16.95 -3.15 -14.59
C ALA A 69 -17.98 -4.21 -15.04
N PRO A 70 -19.28 -3.89 -15.19
CA PRO A 70 -20.24 -4.81 -15.76
C PRO A 70 -19.81 -5.37 -17.12
N GLU A 71 -20.30 -6.54 -17.50
CA GLU A 71 -20.01 -7.10 -18.83
C GLU A 71 -20.48 -6.13 -19.93
N GLY A 72 -19.62 -5.90 -20.92
CA GLY A 72 -19.87 -4.93 -22.00
C GLY A 72 -19.61 -3.47 -21.66
N ALA A 73 -19.38 -3.13 -20.38
CA ALA A 73 -18.95 -1.78 -19.99
C ALA A 73 -17.46 -1.55 -20.26
N ASP A 74 -17.08 -0.29 -20.47
CA ASP A 74 -15.70 0.13 -20.61
C ASP A 74 -15.02 0.19 -19.23
N VAL A 75 -13.97 -0.62 -19.06
CA VAL A 75 -13.22 -0.75 -17.81
C VAL A 75 -12.54 0.55 -17.42
N LEU A 76 -12.01 1.31 -18.37
CA LEU A 76 -11.35 2.58 -18.09
C LEU A 76 -12.37 3.62 -17.60
N VAL A 77 -13.54 3.68 -18.25
CA VAL A 77 -14.61 4.61 -17.86
C VAL A 77 -15.12 4.31 -16.46
N GLU A 78 -15.38 3.04 -16.13
CA GLU A 78 -15.78 2.65 -14.77
C GLU A 78 -14.66 2.88 -13.76
N GLY A 79 -13.39 2.68 -14.15
CA GLY A 79 -12.23 2.97 -13.31
C GLY A 79 -12.14 4.45 -12.91
N ILE A 80 -12.28 5.37 -13.87
CA ILE A 80 -12.31 6.82 -13.63
C ILE A 80 -13.49 7.21 -12.73
N LYS A 81 -14.65 6.58 -12.96
CA LYS A 81 -15.83 6.80 -12.13
C LYS A 81 -15.61 6.32 -10.70
N ASN A 82 -15.04 5.13 -10.51
CA ASN A 82 -14.79 4.54 -9.20
C ASN A 82 -13.73 5.31 -8.41
N THR A 83 -12.65 5.77 -9.07
CA THR A 83 -11.66 6.65 -8.43
C THR A 83 -12.27 7.97 -8.00
N ALA A 84 -13.12 8.58 -8.83
CA ALA A 84 -13.83 9.81 -8.48
C ALA A 84 -14.87 9.62 -7.35
N LEU A 85 -15.50 8.44 -7.27
CA LEU A 85 -16.42 8.08 -6.19
C LEU A 85 -15.69 7.91 -4.86
N LEU A 86 -14.53 7.24 -4.85
CA LEU A 86 -13.69 7.11 -3.66
C LEU A 86 -13.34 8.46 -3.02
N SER A 87 -13.12 9.50 -3.84
CA SER A 87 -12.86 10.85 -3.34
C SER A 87 -14.06 11.47 -2.62
N LYS A 88 -15.28 11.08 -2.98
CA LYS A 88 -16.53 11.65 -2.45
C LYS A 88 -17.11 10.85 -1.28
N ASP A 89 -17.00 9.54 -1.32
CA ASP A 89 -17.49 8.63 -0.28
C ASP A 89 -16.42 7.58 0.06
N PRO A 90 -15.65 7.77 1.14
CA PRO A 90 -14.57 6.85 1.52
C PRO A 90 -15.05 5.57 2.19
N LYS A 91 -16.34 5.52 2.55
CA LYS A 91 -17.01 4.31 3.02
C LYS A 91 -17.64 3.54 1.86
N HIS A 92 -17.54 4.07 0.64
CA HIS A 92 -17.97 3.35 -0.54
C HIS A 92 -17.10 2.10 -0.68
N GLU A 93 -17.67 0.97 -0.30
CA GLU A 93 -17.16 -0.32 -0.72
C GLU A 93 -17.24 -0.35 -2.24
N ILE A 94 -16.12 -0.12 -2.91
CA ILE A 94 -16.00 -0.23 -4.37
C ILE A 94 -16.40 -1.65 -4.81
N TYR A 95 -16.20 -2.61 -3.89
CA TYR A 95 -16.62 -4.00 -3.98
C TYR A 95 -18.13 -4.15 -3.97
N ASN A 96 -18.73 -3.97 -5.13
CA ASN A 96 -19.91 -4.75 -5.45
C ASN A 96 -19.42 -6.11 -5.96
N SER A 97 -19.42 -7.12 -5.08
CA SER A 97 -19.16 -8.54 -5.39
C SER A 97 -20.22 -9.15 -6.35
N VAL A 98 -20.72 -8.38 -7.30
CA VAL A 98 -21.84 -8.69 -8.17
C VAL A 98 -21.36 -9.42 -9.42
N LEU A 99 -20.07 -9.32 -9.77
CA LEU A 99 -19.50 -10.11 -10.86
C LEU A 99 -19.29 -11.56 -10.45
N ALA A 100 -19.96 -12.47 -11.17
CA ALA A 100 -19.85 -13.91 -10.97
C ALA A 100 -18.40 -14.41 -11.07
N ASP A 101 -17.61 -13.89 -12.02
CA ASP A 101 -16.21 -14.27 -12.26
C ASP A 101 -15.32 -13.95 -11.05
N ILE A 102 -15.58 -12.85 -10.33
CA ILE A 102 -14.78 -12.46 -9.16
C ILE A 102 -15.14 -13.31 -7.96
N ASN A 103 -16.42 -13.57 -7.71
CA ASN A 103 -16.84 -14.49 -6.66
C ASN A 103 -16.27 -15.90 -6.89
N LEU A 104 -16.21 -16.35 -8.15
CA LEU A 104 -15.56 -17.60 -8.51
C LEU A 104 -14.05 -17.55 -8.20
N LEU A 105 -13.37 -16.47 -8.58
CA LEU A 105 -11.96 -16.28 -8.23
C LEU A 105 -11.77 -16.32 -6.71
N GLU A 106 -12.56 -15.58 -5.93
CA GLU A 106 -12.42 -15.52 -4.47
C GLU A 106 -12.65 -16.88 -3.79
N SER A 107 -13.68 -17.61 -4.21
CA SER A 107 -14.06 -18.90 -3.61
C SER A 107 -13.14 -20.05 -4.01
N SER A 108 -12.59 -20.05 -5.23
CA SER A 108 -11.74 -21.14 -5.72
C SER A 108 -10.25 -20.87 -5.55
N HIS A 109 -9.81 -19.61 -5.60
CA HIS A 109 -8.39 -19.24 -5.56
C HIS A 109 -7.67 -19.84 -4.36
N TYR A 110 -8.16 -19.59 -3.15
CA TYR A 110 -7.50 -20.04 -1.93
C TYR A 110 -7.31 -21.56 -1.93
N ASN A 111 -8.34 -22.31 -2.29
CA ASN A 111 -8.31 -23.78 -2.31
C ASN A 111 -7.29 -24.33 -3.32
N ILE A 112 -7.12 -23.68 -4.48
CA ILE A 112 -6.18 -24.14 -5.51
C ILE A 112 -4.74 -23.94 -5.04
N ILE A 113 -4.42 -22.75 -4.53
CA ILE A 113 -3.03 -22.32 -4.31
C ILE A 113 -2.54 -22.41 -2.85
N SER A 114 -3.42 -22.75 -1.88
CA SER A 114 -3.06 -22.85 -0.45
C SER A 114 -1.89 -23.80 -0.21
N ASP A 115 -1.87 -24.95 -0.87
CA ASP A 115 -0.84 -25.98 -0.66
C ASP A 115 0.53 -25.46 -1.14
N CYS A 116 0.55 -24.79 -2.29
CA CYS A 116 1.74 -24.15 -2.81
C CYS A 116 2.26 -23.02 -1.90
N LYS A 117 1.36 -22.23 -1.31
CA LYS A 117 1.74 -21.17 -0.36
C LYS A 117 2.34 -21.74 0.93
N ASN A 118 1.77 -22.83 1.45
CA ASN A 118 2.21 -23.45 2.69
C ASN A 118 3.53 -24.23 2.53
N LEU A 119 3.72 -24.88 1.39
CA LEU A 119 4.89 -25.72 1.12
C LEU A 119 6.05 -24.92 0.50
N GLY A 120 5.75 -23.80 -0.15
CA GLY A 120 6.67 -23.06 -1.02
C GLY A 120 6.45 -23.44 -2.49
N PHE A 121 6.28 -22.44 -3.35
CA PHE A 121 5.93 -22.62 -4.76
C PHE A 121 6.98 -23.40 -5.57
N ASP A 122 8.26 -23.29 -5.22
CA ASP A 122 9.39 -23.95 -5.90
C ASP A 122 9.53 -25.46 -5.60
N ARG A 123 8.67 -26.01 -4.75
CA ARG A 123 8.73 -27.42 -4.35
C ARG A 123 7.98 -28.36 -5.29
N LYS A 124 8.46 -29.60 -5.40
CA LYS A 124 7.83 -30.65 -6.20
C LYS A 124 6.39 -30.91 -5.75
N GLU A 125 6.13 -30.82 -4.46
CA GLU A 125 4.82 -31.03 -3.84
C GLU A 125 3.80 -29.97 -4.27
N CYS A 126 4.22 -28.71 -4.48
CA CYS A 126 3.35 -27.68 -5.06
C CYS A 126 2.93 -28.09 -6.48
N ARG A 127 3.88 -28.49 -7.32
CA ARG A 127 3.60 -28.97 -8.68
C ARG A 127 2.65 -30.17 -8.68
N GLU A 128 2.87 -31.15 -7.81
CA GLU A 128 1.99 -32.32 -7.66
C GLU A 128 0.57 -31.92 -7.23
N SER A 129 0.42 -30.95 -6.31
CA SER A 129 -0.88 -30.40 -5.90
C SER A 129 -1.59 -29.68 -7.07
N LEU A 130 -0.88 -28.86 -7.85
CA LEU A 130 -1.46 -28.19 -9.03
C LEU A 130 -1.94 -29.19 -10.08
N ILE A 131 -1.18 -30.27 -10.32
CA ILE A 131 -1.59 -31.35 -11.23
C ILE A 131 -2.84 -32.06 -10.70
N ALA A 132 -2.91 -32.34 -9.40
CA ALA A 132 -4.08 -32.97 -8.78
C ALA A 132 -5.35 -32.09 -8.91
N LYS A 133 -5.20 -30.76 -8.89
CA LYS A 133 -6.30 -29.79 -9.01
C LYS A 133 -6.52 -29.26 -10.43
N LYS A 134 -5.96 -29.92 -11.44
CA LYS A 134 -6.00 -29.46 -12.84
C LYS A 134 -7.42 -29.15 -13.34
N GLN A 135 -8.40 -29.99 -13.03
CA GLN A 135 -9.79 -29.76 -13.44
C GLN A 135 -10.40 -28.53 -12.76
N GLU A 136 -10.11 -28.31 -11.47
CA GLU A 136 -10.57 -27.12 -10.75
C GLU A 136 -9.94 -25.84 -11.33
N ILE A 137 -8.66 -25.91 -11.70
CA ILE A 137 -7.96 -24.81 -12.38
C ILE A 137 -8.60 -24.52 -13.74
N ASP A 138 -8.90 -25.56 -14.53
CA ASP A 138 -9.54 -25.40 -15.84
C ASP A 138 -10.94 -24.77 -15.71
N VAL A 139 -11.73 -25.18 -14.71
CA VAL A 139 -13.05 -24.56 -14.40
C VAL A 139 -12.90 -23.11 -13.99
N LEU A 140 -11.94 -22.80 -13.10
CA LEU A 140 -11.68 -21.42 -12.68
C LEU A 140 -11.30 -20.54 -13.87
N LEU A 141 -10.33 -20.96 -14.69
CA LEU A 141 -9.86 -20.18 -15.84
C LEU A 141 -10.94 -20.03 -16.92
N ASP A 142 -11.78 -21.05 -17.14
CA ASP A 142 -12.90 -20.95 -18.09
C ASP A 142 -13.97 -19.96 -17.59
N GLY A 143 -14.30 -20.02 -16.30
CA GLY A 143 -15.25 -19.12 -15.65
C GLY A 143 -14.72 -17.72 -15.33
N THR A 144 -13.45 -17.42 -15.62
CA THR A 144 -12.84 -16.09 -15.38
C THR A 144 -12.23 -15.46 -16.64
N LYS A 145 -12.63 -15.94 -17.83
CA LYS A 145 -12.09 -15.46 -19.12
C LYS A 145 -12.18 -13.95 -19.31
N LEU A 146 -13.29 -13.32 -18.93
CA LEU A 146 -13.46 -11.88 -19.05
C LEU A 146 -12.47 -11.15 -18.13
N LEU A 147 -12.38 -11.59 -16.87
CA LEU A 147 -11.45 -11.04 -15.89
C LEU A 147 -9.99 -11.19 -16.34
N GLN A 148 -9.62 -12.35 -16.88
CA GLN A 148 -8.29 -12.59 -17.43
C GLN A 148 -7.98 -11.62 -18.59
N LYS A 149 -8.91 -11.43 -19.53
CA LYS A 149 -8.72 -10.48 -20.64
C LYS A 149 -8.53 -9.04 -20.14
N ARG A 150 -9.28 -8.65 -19.11
CA ARG A 150 -9.13 -7.32 -18.48
C ARG A 150 -7.77 -7.19 -17.82
N TYR A 151 -7.34 -8.21 -17.07
CA TYR A 151 -6.01 -8.23 -16.48
C TYR A 151 -4.90 -8.16 -17.53
N GLU A 152 -4.99 -8.91 -18.64
CA GLU A 152 -4.03 -8.86 -19.75
C GLU A 152 -3.97 -7.46 -20.40
N THR A 153 -5.10 -6.74 -20.44
CA THR A 153 -5.14 -5.34 -20.91
C THR A 153 -4.46 -4.42 -19.91
N MET A 154 -4.77 -4.55 -18.63
CA MET A 154 -4.16 -3.79 -17.54
C MET A 154 -2.64 -3.98 -17.50
N SER A 155 -2.16 -5.23 -17.60
CA SER A 155 -0.74 -5.55 -17.50
C SER A 155 0.07 -5.09 -18.70
N ALA A 156 -0.58 -4.71 -19.80
CA ALA A 156 0.04 -4.11 -20.98
C ALA A 156 0.24 -2.59 -20.87
N LEU A 157 -0.35 -1.94 -19.86
CA LEU A 157 -0.20 -0.50 -19.63
C LEU A 157 1.19 -0.16 -19.08
N THR A 158 1.64 1.07 -19.34
CA THR A 158 3.04 1.47 -19.14
C THR A 158 3.30 2.24 -17.85
N ALA A 159 2.26 2.62 -17.12
CA ALA A 159 2.39 3.41 -15.90
C ALA A 159 1.50 2.89 -14.76
N TRP A 160 1.92 3.18 -13.54
CA TRP A 160 1.18 2.91 -12.31
C TRP A 160 1.30 4.13 -11.42
N PHE A 161 0.18 4.79 -11.18
CA PHE A 161 0.09 5.90 -10.23
C PHE A 161 -1.14 5.69 -9.35
N GLU A 162 -0.90 5.43 -8.07
CA GLU A 162 -1.93 5.17 -7.07
C GLU A 162 -2.66 6.47 -6.76
N ILE A 163 -3.98 6.48 -6.90
CA ILE A 163 -4.77 7.66 -6.54
C ILE A 163 -5.20 7.47 -5.09
N ILE A 164 -4.68 8.31 -4.20
CA ILE A 164 -5.07 8.36 -2.78
C ILE A 164 -6.05 9.52 -2.60
N PRO A 165 -7.36 9.26 -2.49
CA PRO A 165 -8.34 10.32 -2.30
C PRO A 165 -8.16 11.06 -0.96
N GLU A 166 -8.48 12.36 -0.94
CA GLU A 166 -8.38 13.27 0.23
C GLU A 166 -9.16 12.79 1.46
N ASN A 167 -10.15 11.92 1.29
CA ASN A 167 -10.97 11.42 2.38
C ASN A 167 -10.72 9.94 2.67
N THR A 168 -9.63 9.35 2.16
CA THR A 168 -9.32 7.91 2.23
C THR A 168 -9.50 7.34 3.63
N SER A 169 -10.24 6.23 3.71
CA SER A 169 -10.21 5.30 4.85
C SER A 169 -9.32 4.10 4.50
N TYR A 170 -9.16 3.16 5.43
CA TYR A 170 -8.54 1.86 5.20
C TYR A 170 -9.10 1.05 3.99
N GLY A 171 -10.19 1.49 3.33
CA GLY A 171 -10.83 0.84 2.19
C GLY A 171 -9.96 0.64 0.94
N VAL A 172 -8.98 1.53 0.66
CA VAL A 172 -8.02 1.38 -0.48
C VAL A 172 -7.19 0.10 -0.34
N MET A 173 -7.12 -0.50 0.85
CA MET A 173 -6.43 -1.78 1.08
C MET A 173 -7.09 -2.98 0.40
N GLY A 174 -8.38 -2.91 0.07
CA GLY A 174 -9.10 -4.00 -0.61
C GLY A 174 -8.49 -4.33 -1.98
N ASP A 175 -8.10 -3.30 -2.74
CA ASP A 175 -7.69 -3.39 -4.15
C ASP A 175 -6.40 -4.17 -4.33
N TYR A 176 -5.53 -4.11 -3.31
CA TYR A 176 -4.31 -4.89 -3.25
C TYR A 176 -4.55 -6.39 -3.07
N PHE A 177 -5.62 -6.80 -2.37
CA PHE A 177 -5.97 -8.22 -2.27
C PHE A 177 -6.49 -8.75 -3.61
N LEU A 178 -7.31 -7.98 -4.32
CA LEU A 178 -7.76 -8.35 -5.65
C LEU A 178 -6.58 -8.44 -6.63
N LEU A 179 -5.71 -7.42 -6.68
CA LEU A 179 -4.50 -7.44 -7.51
C LEU A 179 -3.65 -8.69 -7.24
N ALA A 180 -3.47 -9.05 -5.97
CA ALA A 180 -2.74 -10.25 -5.59
C ALA A 180 -3.38 -11.56 -6.07
N ARG A 181 -4.71 -11.64 -6.12
CA ARG A 181 -5.43 -12.79 -6.68
C ARG A 181 -5.34 -12.84 -8.20
N LEU A 182 -5.41 -11.68 -8.86
CA LEU A 182 -5.22 -11.57 -10.32
C LEU A 182 -3.81 -12.01 -10.74
N PHE A 183 -2.80 -11.65 -9.95
CA PHE A 183 -1.44 -12.14 -10.11
C PHE A 183 -1.35 -13.67 -10.04
N ASP A 184 -2.03 -14.29 -9.07
CA ASP A 184 -2.01 -15.75 -8.92
C ASP A 184 -2.82 -16.43 -10.07
N MET A 185 -3.96 -15.86 -10.47
CA MET A 185 -4.78 -16.31 -11.61
C MET A 185 -3.99 -16.28 -12.92
N GLN A 186 -3.24 -15.21 -13.16
CA GLN A 186 -2.42 -15.09 -14.35
C GLN A 186 -1.31 -16.15 -14.39
N MET A 187 -0.64 -16.41 -13.25
CA MET A 187 0.39 -17.46 -13.21
C MET A 187 -0.20 -18.85 -13.46
N LEU A 188 -1.41 -19.14 -12.98
CA LEU A 188 -2.13 -20.37 -13.33
C LEU A 188 -2.39 -20.44 -14.84
N SER A 189 -2.87 -19.36 -15.46
CA SER A 189 -3.08 -19.30 -16.91
C SER A 189 -1.78 -19.55 -17.70
N ILE A 190 -0.67 -18.94 -17.30
CA ILE A 190 0.65 -19.15 -17.93
C ILE A 190 1.10 -20.61 -17.77
N TRP A 191 0.96 -21.19 -16.58
CA TRP A 191 1.31 -22.58 -16.32
C TRP A 191 0.49 -23.55 -17.17
N ARG A 192 -0.84 -23.36 -17.26
CA ARG A 192 -1.71 -24.17 -18.12
C ARG A 192 -1.34 -24.03 -19.61
N LYS A 193 -0.99 -22.82 -20.07
CA LYS A 193 -0.49 -22.59 -21.44
C LYS A 193 0.84 -23.29 -21.71
N ALA A 194 1.73 -23.38 -20.71
CA ALA A 194 3.01 -24.08 -20.81
C ALA A 194 2.85 -25.58 -21.10
N GLU A 195 1.83 -26.23 -20.52
CA GLU A 195 1.52 -27.65 -20.82
C GLU A 195 1.18 -27.91 -22.29
N SER A 196 0.71 -26.89 -23.01
CA SER A 196 0.41 -27.01 -24.45
C SER A 196 1.65 -26.95 -25.35
N ASN A 197 2.86 -27.03 -24.76
CA ASN A 197 4.16 -27.03 -25.44
C ASN A 197 4.44 -25.78 -26.30
N ARG A 198 3.96 -24.61 -25.86
CA ARG A 198 4.09 -23.34 -26.59
C ARG A 198 5.16 -22.43 -25.96
N LEU A 199 6.42 -22.84 -26.02
CA LEU A 199 7.57 -22.14 -25.42
C LEU A 199 7.55 -20.62 -25.63
N ALA A 200 7.50 -20.17 -26.89
CA ALA A 200 7.61 -18.74 -27.23
C ALA A 200 6.49 -17.90 -26.60
N SER A 201 5.23 -18.36 -26.65
CA SER A 201 4.12 -17.63 -26.05
C SER A 201 4.17 -17.64 -24.52
N THR A 202 4.64 -18.74 -23.91
CA THR A 202 4.79 -18.81 -22.45
C THR A 202 5.88 -17.87 -21.96
N LEU A 203 7.04 -17.84 -22.63
CA LEU A 203 8.12 -16.90 -22.28
C LEU A 203 7.71 -15.44 -22.49
N ALA A 204 6.94 -15.13 -23.54
CA ALA A 204 6.40 -13.80 -23.75
C ALA A 204 5.46 -13.38 -22.61
N ALA A 205 4.57 -14.29 -22.15
CA ALA A 205 3.68 -14.02 -21.03
C ALA A 205 4.43 -13.84 -19.71
N ILE A 206 5.45 -14.67 -19.43
CA ILE A 206 6.34 -14.50 -18.26
C ILE A 206 7.03 -13.14 -18.30
N LYS A 207 7.56 -12.75 -19.46
CA LYS A 207 8.23 -11.45 -19.64
C LYS A 207 7.30 -10.28 -19.38
N GLN A 208 6.07 -10.34 -19.91
CA GLN A 208 5.06 -9.31 -19.66
C GLN A 208 4.75 -9.18 -18.16
N GLU A 209 4.58 -10.30 -17.47
CA GLU A 209 4.34 -10.31 -16.01
C GLU A 209 5.50 -9.73 -15.22
N ALA A 210 6.74 -10.09 -15.56
CA ALA A 210 7.92 -9.55 -14.91
C ALA A 210 8.01 -8.03 -15.08
N MET A 211 7.75 -7.53 -16.30
CA MET A 211 7.75 -6.10 -16.60
C MET A 211 6.66 -5.36 -15.84
N PHE A 212 5.43 -5.89 -15.83
CA PHE A 212 4.30 -5.26 -15.16
C PHE A 212 4.52 -5.17 -13.65
N ARG A 213 4.93 -6.27 -13.00
CA ARG A 213 5.20 -6.26 -11.55
C ARG A 213 6.38 -5.37 -11.19
N LYS A 214 7.44 -5.36 -12.01
CA LYS A 214 8.55 -4.42 -11.84
C LYS A 214 8.08 -2.98 -11.95
N MET A 215 7.22 -2.66 -12.91
CA MET A 215 6.67 -1.32 -13.08
C MET A 215 5.87 -0.88 -11.85
N ILE A 216 4.99 -1.74 -11.32
CA ILE A 216 4.25 -1.45 -10.08
C ILE A 216 5.21 -1.26 -8.90
N PHE A 217 6.17 -2.17 -8.71
CA PHE A 217 7.12 -2.10 -7.60
C PHE A 217 7.94 -0.81 -7.61
N MET A 218 8.36 -0.36 -8.79
CA MET A 218 9.18 0.85 -8.95
C MET A 218 8.37 2.15 -8.86
N SER A 219 7.06 2.12 -9.15
CA SER A 219 6.22 3.32 -9.28
C SER A 219 5.23 3.51 -8.13
N SER A 220 4.99 2.48 -7.32
CA SER A 220 4.15 2.56 -6.13
C SER A 220 4.77 3.51 -5.12
N HIS A 221 3.98 4.51 -4.69
CA HIS A 221 4.37 5.48 -3.68
C HIS A 221 3.79 5.17 -2.32
N THR A 222 2.90 4.19 -2.20
CA THR A 222 2.47 3.67 -0.91
C THR A 222 3.41 2.55 -0.43
N ARG A 223 3.68 2.51 0.88
CA ARG A 223 4.44 1.41 1.47
C ARG A 223 3.72 0.07 1.28
N MET A 224 2.40 0.07 1.34
CA MET A 224 1.60 -1.14 1.17
C MET A 224 1.69 -1.70 -0.26
N GLY A 225 1.47 -0.85 -1.28
CA GLY A 225 1.58 -1.27 -2.68
C GLY A 225 2.98 -1.76 -3.02
N ASN A 226 4.00 -1.07 -2.52
CA ASN A 226 5.39 -1.48 -2.66
C ASN A 226 5.65 -2.87 -2.01
N SER A 227 5.30 -3.01 -0.73
CA SER A 227 5.52 -4.24 0.04
C SER A 227 4.79 -5.43 -0.61
N LEU A 228 3.53 -5.26 -0.98
CA LEU A 228 2.76 -6.30 -1.65
C LEU A 228 3.45 -6.76 -2.93
N THR A 229 3.77 -5.82 -3.82
CA THR A 229 4.33 -6.15 -5.13
C THR A 229 5.69 -6.81 -4.99
N PHE A 230 6.47 -6.39 -4.01
CA PHE A 230 7.75 -6.97 -3.68
C PHE A 230 7.64 -8.44 -3.25
N TYR A 231 6.79 -8.76 -2.27
CA TYR A 231 6.52 -10.15 -1.87
C TYR A 231 5.91 -10.97 -3.02
N ARG A 232 5.12 -10.34 -3.89
CA ARG A 232 4.53 -11.00 -5.06
C ARG A 232 5.52 -11.22 -6.20
N TYR A 233 6.63 -10.50 -6.25
CA TYR A 233 7.71 -10.74 -7.20
C TYR A 233 8.50 -12.01 -6.83
N GLU A 234 8.68 -12.28 -5.52
CA GLU A 234 9.26 -13.55 -5.07
C GLU A 234 8.42 -14.75 -5.52
N ASN A 235 7.11 -14.71 -5.24
CA ASN A 235 6.19 -15.75 -5.67
C ASN A 235 6.17 -15.91 -7.19
N PHE A 236 6.29 -14.81 -7.94
CA PHE A 236 6.44 -14.84 -9.40
C PHE A 236 7.67 -15.64 -9.83
N LEU A 237 8.86 -15.38 -9.26
CA LEU A 237 10.07 -16.14 -9.60
C LEU A 237 9.93 -17.63 -9.26
N ARG A 238 9.31 -17.94 -8.12
CA ARG A 238 9.04 -19.34 -7.75
C ARG A 238 8.06 -20.02 -8.71
N TRP A 239 7.01 -19.33 -9.15
CA TRP A 239 6.13 -19.82 -10.22
C TRP A 239 6.87 -20.06 -11.53
N VAL A 240 7.74 -19.13 -11.92
CA VAL A 240 8.58 -19.27 -13.12
C VAL A 240 9.46 -20.51 -13.04
N ASN A 241 10.05 -20.81 -11.88
CA ASN A 241 10.84 -22.04 -11.69
C ASN A 241 10.02 -23.32 -11.98
N ILE A 242 8.75 -23.40 -11.51
CA ILE A 242 7.86 -24.53 -11.84
C ILE A 242 7.61 -24.59 -13.36
N ILE A 243 7.22 -23.47 -13.96
CA ILE A 243 6.85 -23.40 -15.38
C ILE A 243 8.04 -23.76 -16.28
N LEU A 244 9.23 -23.25 -15.95
CA LEU A 244 10.45 -23.55 -16.69
C LEU A 244 10.90 -25.00 -16.50
N ALA A 245 10.66 -25.62 -15.33
CA ALA A 245 10.91 -27.05 -15.14
C ALA A 245 10.09 -27.92 -16.12
N ASP A 246 8.81 -27.58 -16.31
CA ASP A 246 7.93 -28.28 -17.24
C ASP A 246 8.36 -28.07 -18.70
N LEU A 247 8.69 -26.82 -19.06
CA LEU A 247 9.17 -26.48 -20.40
C LEU A 247 10.53 -27.10 -20.71
N SER A 248 11.47 -27.09 -19.78
CA SER A 248 12.82 -27.62 -20.00
C SER A 248 12.82 -29.13 -20.20
N HIS A 249 11.88 -29.84 -19.56
CA HIS A 249 11.72 -31.28 -19.77
C HIS A 249 11.32 -31.61 -21.22
N THR A 250 10.67 -30.67 -21.92
CA THR A 250 10.19 -30.88 -23.29
C THR A 250 11.08 -30.22 -24.35
N HIS A 251 11.69 -29.08 -24.03
CA HIS A 251 12.46 -28.27 -24.98
C HIS A 251 13.97 -28.24 -24.69
N GLY A 252 14.43 -28.83 -23.59
CA GLY A 252 15.81 -28.71 -23.13
C GLY A 252 16.11 -27.30 -22.59
N ASN A 253 17.31 -26.80 -22.87
CA ASN A 253 17.74 -25.49 -22.38
C ASN A 253 16.99 -24.35 -23.08
N ILE A 254 16.66 -23.32 -22.31
CA ILE A 254 15.83 -22.20 -22.73
C ILE A 254 16.71 -20.95 -22.87
N ALA A 255 16.94 -20.51 -24.10
CA ALA A 255 17.77 -19.33 -24.37
C ALA A 255 17.14 -18.01 -23.92
N ASN A 256 17.98 -16.99 -23.67
CA ASN A 256 17.60 -15.60 -23.41
C ASN A 256 16.74 -15.37 -22.14
N LEU A 257 16.85 -16.24 -21.13
CA LEU A 257 16.11 -16.10 -19.87
C LEU A 257 16.45 -14.80 -19.11
N ASP A 258 17.65 -14.26 -19.31
CA ASP A 258 18.07 -12.96 -18.78
C ASP A 258 17.17 -11.81 -19.26
N THR A 259 16.70 -11.88 -20.51
CA THR A 259 15.79 -10.89 -21.10
C THR A 259 14.32 -11.11 -20.74
N VAL A 260 13.96 -12.35 -20.39
CA VAL A 260 12.61 -12.74 -19.95
C VAL A 260 12.39 -12.34 -18.49
N LEU A 261 13.43 -12.51 -17.66
CA LEU A 261 13.42 -12.18 -16.24
C LEU A 261 14.30 -10.95 -16.02
N PRO A 262 13.80 -9.72 -16.19
CA PRO A 262 14.59 -8.52 -15.92
C PRO A 262 15.03 -8.46 -14.45
N THR A 263 16.26 -8.01 -14.22
CA THR A 263 16.78 -7.78 -12.86
C THR A 263 16.09 -6.59 -12.19
N LEU A 264 15.85 -6.71 -10.88
CA LEU A 264 15.54 -5.59 -10.00
C LEU A 264 16.87 -5.00 -9.50
N ASN A 265 17.42 -4.05 -10.27
CA ASN A 265 18.77 -3.50 -10.01
C ASN A 265 18.80 -2.60 -8.77
N SER A 266 17.69 -1.94 -8.46
CA SER A 266 17.53 -1.05 -7.32
C SER A 266 16.27 -1.43 -6.56
N GLY A 267 16.27 -1.14 -5.26
CA GLY A 267 15.03 -1.07 -4.49
C GLY A 267 14.11 0.04 -4.99
N PRO A 268 12.93 0.18 -4.39
CA PRO A 268 12.05 1.29 -4.68
C PRO A 268 12.68 2.61 -4.24
N ASP A 269 12.18 3.70 -4.81
CA ASP A 269 12.54 5.03 -4.36
C ASP A 269 11.89 5.28 -2.98
N LEU A 270 12.70 5.28 -1.93
CA LEU A 270 12.22 5.55 -0.57
C LEU A 270 11.63 6.96 -0.45
N GLY A 271 12.13 7.92 -1.21
CA GLY A 271 11.55 9.26 -1.27
C GLY A 271 10.14 9.24 -1.87
N LEU A 272 9.91 8.38 -2.87
CA LEU A 272 8.57 8.16 -3.42
C LEU A 272 7.63 7.53 -2.39
N ILE A 273 8.11 6.58 -1.58
CA ILE A 273 7.34 6.01 -0.46
C ILE A 273 6.99 7.10 0.57
N ALA A 274 7.94 7.97 0.91
CA ALA A 274 7.70 9.08 1.83
C ALA A 274 6.57 10.01 1.36
N LEU A 275 6.53 10.29 0.05
CA LEU A 275 5.48 11.12 -0.56
C LEU A 275 4.09 10.48 -0.41
N GLY A 276 3.96 9.20 -0.71
CA GLY A 276 2.66 8.52 -0.60
C GLY A 276 2.19 8.30 0.82
N GLU A 277 3.09 7.97 1.74
CA GLU A 277 2.75 7.88 3.17
C GLU A 277 2.35 9.24 3.74
N TRP A 278 2.95 10.33 3.25
CA TRP A 278 2.52 11.69 3.61
C TRP A 278 1.11 11.98 3.07
N GLN A 279 0.85 11.71 1.78
CA GLN A 279 -0.47 11.90 1.17
C GLN A 279 -1.55 11.08 1.87
N PHE A 280 -1.26 9.82 2.20
CA PHE A 280 -2.16 8.96 2.95
C PHE A 280 -2.43 9.51 4.36
N GLY A 281 -1.38 9.95 5.06
CA GLY A 281 -1.52 10.55 6.40
C GLY A 281 -2.36 11.82 6.38
N SER A 282 -2.11 12.73 5.42
CA SER A 282 -2.92 13.93 5.19
C SER A 282 -4.40 13.61 4.98
N ALA A 283 -4.70 12.66 4.07
CA ALA A 283 -6.07 12.22 3.82
C ALA A 283 -6.75 11.63 5.07
N PHE A 284 -6.00 10.84 5.85
CA PHE A 284 -6.49 10.28 7.11
C PHE A 284 -6.79 11.37 8.15
N PHE A 285 -5.93 12.37 8.30
CA PHE A 285 -6.14 13.48 9.23
C PHE A 285 -7.36 14.32 8.85
N GLN A 286 -7.51 14.64 7.56
CA GLN A 286 -8.68 15.34 7.03
C GLN A 286 -9.97 14.56 7.30
N GLN A 287 -9.96 13.25 7.06
CA GLN A 287 -11.10 12.40 7.36
C GLN A 287 -11.42 12.39 8.85
N ALA A 288 -10.41 12.27 9.73
CA ALA A 288 -10.61 12.26 11.17
C ALA A 288 -11.26 13.56 11.66
N ILE A 289 -10.83 14.71 11.13
CA ILE A 289 -11.44 16.02 11.42
C ILE A 289 -12.89 16.05 10.93
N LYS A 290 -13.15 15.74 9.64
CA LYS A 290 -14.51 15.76 9.07
C LYS A 290 -15.47 14.80 9.80
N ALA A 291 -14.98 13.63 10.19
CA ALA A 291 -15.76 12.67 10.97
C ALA A 291 -16.15 13.25 12.33
N SER A 292 -15.24 13.95 12.99
CA SER A 292 -15.47 14.58 14.30
C SER A 292 -16.54 15.70 14.27
N GLU A 293 -16.79 16.29 13.10
CA GLU A 293 -17.79 17.35 12.90
C GLU A 293 -19.20 16.80 12.59
N ASN A 294 -19.29 15.63 11.96
CA ASN A 294 -20.53 15.06 11.41
C ASN A 294 -21.09 13.89 12.24
N HIS A 295 -21.22 14.05 13.56
CA HIS A 295 -21.81 13.02 14.43
C HIS A 295 -23.31 13.24 14.69
N GLU A 296 -24.12 12.20 14.45
CA GLU A 296 -25.54 12.19 14.83
C GLU A 296 -25.74 12.27 16.36
N LYS A 297 -24.77 11.79 17.14
CA LYS A 297 -24.80 11.84 18.61
C LYS A 297 -24.09 13.07 19.14
N LYS A 298 -24.83 13.87 19.93
CA LYS A 298 -24.35 15.11 20.56
C LYS A 298 -23.10 14.93 21.43
N SER A 299 -22.93 13.79 22.11
CA SER A 299 -21.75 13.51 22.93
C SER A 299 -20.47 13.32 22.11
N GLU A 300 -20.58 12.70 20.94
CA GLU A 300 -19.46 12.48 20.02
C GLU A 300 -19.07 13.79 19.34
N MET A 301 -20.05 14.62 18.97
CA MET A 301 -19.82 15.98 18.47
C MET A 301 -19.09 16.87 19.50
N ILE A 302 -19.42 16.75 20.80
CA ILE A 302 -18.72 17.51 21.86
C ILE A 302 -17.27 17.04 21.99
N LEU A 303 -17.04 15.72 22.00
CA LEU A 303 -15.68 15.16 22.04
C LEU A 303 -14.86 15.55 20.80
N GLY A 304 -15.47 15.51 19.61
CA GLY A 304 -14.84 15.95 18.36
C GLY A 304 -14.39 17.40 18.40
N ASN A 305 -15.25 18.30 18.86
CA ASN A 305 -14.91 19.72 19.05
C ASN A 305 -13.78 19.91 20.07
N ILE A 306 -13.74 19.10 21.13
CA ILE A 306 -12.65 19.15 22.12
C ILE A 306 -11.31 18.72 21.48
N VAL A 307 -11.32 17.64 20.70
CA VAL A 307 -10.15 17.12 19.99
C VAL A 307 -9.66 18.13 18.94
N LYS A 308 -10.56 18.77 18.20
CA LYS A 308 -10.22 19.83 17.24
C LYS A 308 -9.47 20.99 17.90
N GLY A 309 -9.80 21.33 19.15
CA GLY A 309 -9.09 22.36 19.90
C GLY A 309 -7.63 22.04 20.25
N ILE A 310 -7.19 20.78 20.08
CA ILE A 310 -5.83 20.30 20.38
C ILE A 310 -5.20 19.51 19.20
N PHE A 311 -5.84 19.55 18.04
CA PHE A 311 -5.39 18.93 16.79
C PHE A 311 -5.35 20.01 15.72
N ASN A 312 -4.15 20.31 15.22
CA ASN A 312 -3.96 21.29 14.15
C ASN A 312 -3.51 20.57 12.90
N GLU A 313 -4.27 20.67 11.81
CA GLU A 313 -4.12 19.82 10.62
C GLU A 313 -2.76 20.06 9.97
N GLN A 314 -2.48 21.29 9.58
CA GLN A 314 -1.26 21.67 8.87
C GLN A 314 -0.02 21.46 9.72
N ALA A 315 -0.06 21.79 11.02
CA ALA A 315 1.04 21.47 11.93
C ALA A 315 1.30 19.96 12.02
N THR A 316 0.25 19.12 11.95
CA THR A 316 0.39 17.66 11.93
C THR A 316 1.03 17.18 10.63
N GLU A 317 0.57 17.70 9.50
CA GLU A 317 1.13 17.39 8.18
C GLU A 317 2.58 17.83 8.02
N ASN A 318 2.93 19.02 8.55
CA ASN A 318 4.29 19.53 8.58
C ASN A 318 5.20 18.60 9.39
N LEU A 319 4.74 18.16 10.56
CA LEU A 319 5.47 17.21 11.40
C LEU A 319 5.61 15.85 10.70
N LEU A 320 4.54 15.35 10.06
CA LEU A 320 4.57 14.10 9.32
C LEU A 320 5.58 14.16 8.16
N ALA A 321 5.56 15.23 7.37
CA ALA A 321 6.53 15.44 6.28
C ALA A 321 7.96 15.39 6.81
N LYS A 322 8.24 16.10 7.91
CA LYS A 322 9.56 16.12 8.57
C LYS A 322 10.00 14.73 9.02
N VAL A 323 9.11 13.98 9.67
CA VAL A 323 9.38 12.60 10.14
C VAL A 323 9.69 11.68 8.96
N LEU A 324 8.83 11.67 7.94
CA LEU A 324 8.97 10.80 6.78
C LEU A 324 10.24 11.14 5.98
N ASN A 325 10.55 12.42 5.80
CA ASN A 325 11.77 12.85 5.12
C ASN A 325 13.04 12.38 5.83
N VAL A 326 13.05 12.29 7.17
CA VAL A 326 14.20 11.74 7.90
C VAL A 326 14.22 10.20 7.86
N GLN A 327 13.06 9.55 7.97
CA GLN A 327 12.97 8.09 7.99
C GLN A 327 13.31 7.43 6.66
N TYR A 328 12.89 8.03 5.54
CA TYR A 328 12.96 7.43 4.21
C TYR A 328 14.04 8.05 3.31
N GLN A 329 15.07 8.68 3.90
CA GLN A 329 16.29 9.01 3.18
C GLN A 329 17.09 7.75 2.84
N GLN A 330 17.78 7.76 1.69
CA GLN A 330 18.69 6.67 1.29
C GLN A 330 19.78 6.40 2.33
N SER A 331 20.22 7.44 3.03
CA SER A 331 21.07 7.36 4.21
C SER A 331 20.40 8.13 5.35
N ILE A 332 19.85 7.41 6.33
CA ILE A 332 19.18 8.01 7.48
C ILE A 332 20.18 8.90 8.23
N ASP A 333 19.87 10.20 8.34
CA ASP A 333 20.54 11.08 9.29
C ASP A 333 20.11 10.69 10.71
N LYS A 334 20.94 9.85 11.34
CA LYS A 334 20.69 9.34 12.71
C LYS A 334 20.57 10.47 13.72
N GLN A 335 21.29 11.57 13.54
CA GLN A 335 21.21 12.69 14.48
C GLN A 335 19.88 13.41 14.33
N ALA A 336 19.45 13.69 13.10
CA ALA A 336 18.13 14.27 12.83
C ALA A 336 17.00 13.38 13.36
N LEU A 337 17.12 12.05 13.23
CA LEU A 337 16.12 11.12 13.76
C LEU A 337 16.08 11.14 15.29
N LEU A 338 17.24 11.09 15.96
CA LEU A 338 17.33 11.19 17.42
C LEU A 338 16.74 12.52 17.92
N ASP A 339 16.95 13.62 17.19
CA ASP A 339 16.41 14.92 17.55
C ASP A 339 14.88 14.97 17.42
N ILE A 340 14.32 14.34 16.38
CA ILE A 340 12.87 14.16 16.25
C ILE A 340 12.33 13.23 17.36
N GLN A 341 13.01 12.13 17.66
CA GLN A 341 12.61 11.21 18.74
C GLN A 341 12.55 11.94 20.09
N ARG A 342 13.55 12.76 20.42
CA ARG A 342 13.53 13.61 21.62
C ARG A 342 12.37 14.61 21.62
N GLN A 343 12.05 15.21 20.46
CA GLN A 343 10.88 16.09 20.32
C GLN A 343 9.57 15.32 20.53
N CYS A 344 9.54 14.05 20.14
CA CYS A 344 8.42 13.12 20.24
C CYS A 344 8.29 12.39 21.58
N GLU A 345 9.32 12.40 22.44
CA GLU A 345 9.25 11.81 23.77
C GLU A 345 8.15 12.46 24.59
N TYR A 346 7.24 11.62 25.09
CA TYR A 346 6.14 12.02 25.96
C TYR A 346 6.63 12.37 27.37
N SER A 347 7.12 13.60 27.52
CA SER A 347 7.29 14.25 28.81
C SER A 347 6.41 15.49 28.88
N LEU A 348 5.99 15.89 30.10
CA LEU A 348 5.20 17.11 30.29
C LEU A 348 5.96 18.33 29.73
N GLY A 349 7.28 18.37 29.93
CA GLY A 349 8.16 19.39 29.35
C GLY A 349 8.12 19.37 27.83
N ASN A 350 8.41 18.24 27.19
CA ASN A 350 8.43 18.17 25.73
C ASN A 350 7.05 18.41 25.10
N SER A 351 5.97 18.03 25.78
CA SER A 351 4.61 18.29 25.30
C SER A 351 4.26 19.78 25.37
N LEU A 352 4.81 20.51 26.35
CA LEU A 352 4.62 21.95 26.51
C LEU A 352 5.62 22.80 25.68
N PHE A 353 6.81 22.28 25.40
CA PHE A 353 7.84 22.97 24.62
C PHE A 353 7.76 22.66 23.11
N TRP A 354 7.41 21.42 22.75
CA TRP A 354 7.39 20.94 21.37
C TRP A 354 5.96 20.55 20.98
N PHE A 355 5.38 21.34 20.08
CA PHE A 355 4.00 21.21 19.60
C PHE A 355 2.93 21.36 20.69
N PRO A 356 3.03 22.36 21.60
CA PRO A 356 2.05 22.53 22.68
C PRO A 356 0.62 22.71 22.21
N TYR A 357 0.46 23.18 20.98
CA TYR A 357 -0.82 23.45 20.35
C TYR A 357 -1.28 22.28 19.45
N ASN A 358 -0.42 21.34 19.08
CA ASN A 358 -0.80 20.16 18.28
C ASN A 358 -0.56 18.84 19.03
N LEU A 359 -1.05 18.73 20.26
CA LEU A 359 -0.81 17.54 21.11
C LEU A 359 -1.38 16.25 20.51
N ALA A 360 -2.59 16.32 19.94
CA ALA A 360 -3.22 15.15 19.34
C ALA A 360 -2.51 14.73 18.04
N GLY A 361 -2.16 15.69 17.17
CA GLY A 361 -1.41 15.41 15.95
C GLY A 361 -0.01 14.87 16.24
N LYS A 362 0.69 15.48 17.22
CA LYS A 362 1.96 14.97 17.74
C LYS A 362 1.82 13.52 18.18
N SER A 363 0.78 13.18 18.95
CA SER A 363 0.55 11.79 19.38
C SER A 363 0.53 10.81 18.23
N THR A 364 -0.25 11.13 17.20
CA THR A 364 -0.48 10.26 16.07
C THR A 364 0.80 10.07 15.24
N VAL A 365 1.53 11.16 14.97
CA VAL A 365 2.75 11.10 14.17
C VAL A 365 3.92 10.50 14.97
N CYS A 366 4.08 10.89 16.24
CA CYS A 366 5.20 10.49 17.07
C CYS A 366 5.17 9.01 17.50
N ALA A 367 4.01 8.36 17.48
CA ALA A 367 3.91 6.92 17.74
C ALA A 367 4.72 6.06 16.75
N GLY A 368 5.01 6.60 15.55
CA GLY A 368 5.73 5.91 14.48
C GLY A 368 7.21 6.31 14.32
N VAL A 369 7.78 7.17 15.17
CA VAL A 369 9.15 7.70 14.99
C VAL A 369 10.19 6.69 15.49
N ASN A 370 10.39 5.65 14.70
CA ASN A 370 11.49 4.72 14.86
C ASN A 370 12.33 4.69 13.58
N GLU A 371 13.57 4.21 13.67
CA GLU A 371 14.30 3.85 12.46
C GLU A 371 13.47 2.80 11.70
N PRO A 372 13.18 3.00 10.40
CA PRO A 372 12.57 1.95 9.59
C PRO A 372 13.60 0.87 9.23
N THR A 373 14.61 0.65 10.06
CA THR A 373 15.70 -0.34 9.85
C THR A 373 15.12 -1.69 9.50
N GLY A 374 14.12 -2.16 10.26
CA GLY A 374 13.43 -3.42 9.94
C GLY A 374 12.81 -3.43 8.54
N TYR A 375 12.27 -2.32 8.03
CA TYR A 375 11.71 -2.26 6.68
C TYR A 375 12.81 -2.23 5.60
N ILE A 376 13.76 -1.31 5.72
CA ILE A 376 14.83 -1.10 4.73
C ILE A 376 15.78 -2.30 4.68
N GLU A 377 16.15 -2.87 5.83
CA GLU A 377 16.99 -4.06 5.91
C GLU A 377 16.28 -5.28 5.31
N ASN A 378 15.00 -5.50 5.65
CA ASN A 378 14.23 -6.59 5.04
C ASN A 378 14.10 -6.40 3.54
N MET A 379 13.84 -5.18 3.07
CA MET A 379 13.76 -4.87 1.65
C MET A 379 15.09 -5.14 0.93
N ASN A 380 16.22 -4.72 1.48
CA ASN A 380 17.54 -4.97 0.89
C ASN A 380 17.87 -6.47 0.91
N ALA A 381 17.64 -7.16 2.02
CA ALA A 381 17.89 -8.60 2.15
C ALA A 381 17.05 -9.41 1.16
N THR A 382 15.77 -9.08 1.04
CA THR A 382 14.89 -9.73 0.06
C THR A 382 15.27 -9.34 -1.37
N LEU A 383 15.75 -8.13 -1.66
CA LEU A 383 16.21 -7.78 -3.01
C LEU A 383 17.40 -8.64 -3.43
N GLU A 384 18.35 -8.87 -2.52
CA GLU A 384 19.46 -9.80 -2.75
C GLU A 384 18.97 -11.25 -2.90
N LEU A 385 17.97 -11.68 -2.13
CA LEU A 385 17.32 -12.97 -2.32
C LEU A 385 16.69 -13.09 -3.72
N LEU A 386 15.96 -12.07 -4.18
CA LEU A 386 15.33 -12.06 -5.51
C LEU A 386 16.36 -12.11 -6.64
N LYS A 387 17.49 -11.39 -6.49
CA LYS A 387 18.62 -11.49 -7.42
C LYS A 387 19.19 -12.90 -7.44
N SER A 388 19.47 -13.48 -6.27
CA SER A 388 19.98 -14.85 -6.14
C SER A 388 19.04 -15.87 -6.79
N LEU A 389 17.74 -15.79 -6.50
CA LEU A 389 16.73 -16.70 -7.04
C LEU A 389 16.63 -16.58 -8.57
N ARG A 390 16.69 -15.35 -9.10
CA ARG A 390 16.74 -15.10 -10.55
C ARG A 390 17.96 -15.76 -11.19
N GLU A 391 19.16 -15.54 -10.66
CA GLU A 391 20.38 -16.14 -11.20
C GLU A 391 20.33 -17.66 -11.13
N GLU A 392 19.84 -18.24 -10.03
CA GLU A 392 19.65 -19.69 -9.91
C GLU A 392 18.74 -20.25 -11.02
N ILE A 393 17.61 -19.59 -11.29
CA ILE A 393 16.67 -19.98 -12.36
C ILE A 393 17.37 -19.91 -13.73
N ILE A 394 18.11 -18.84 -14.00
CA ILE A 394 18.84 -18.66 -15.27
C ILE A 394 19.91 -19.73 -15.42
N ASP A 395 20.68 -20.03 -14.38
CA ASP A 395 21.73 -21.06 -14.41
C ASP A 395 21.14 -22.44 -14.68
N LYS A 396 20.04 -22.75 -13.99
CA LYS A 396 19.39 -24.06 -14.03
C LYS A 396 18.74 -24.37 -15.38
N TYR A 397 18.15 -23.38 -16.05
CA TYR A 397 17.37 -23.59 -17.28
C TYR A 397 17.98 -22.96 -18.53
N GLY A 398 18.91 -22.02 -18.38
CA GLY A 398 19.45 -21.22 -19.49
C GLY A 398 20.82 -21.64 -19.99
N LYS A 399 21.63 -22.33 -19.18
CA LYS A 399 22.97 -22.77 -19.60
C LYS A 399 22.90 -24.08 -20.36
N THR A 400 23.49 -24.11 -21.55
CA THR A 400 23.94 -25.35 -22.18
C THR A 400 24.96 -26.02 -21.28
N SER A 401 24.62 -27.19 -20.73
CA SER A 401 25.61 -28.08 -20.12
C SER A 401 26.77 -28.23 -21.10
N HIS A 402 27.93 -27.67 -20.76
CA HIS A 402 29.14 -27.76 -21.58
C HIS A 402 29.70 -29.17 -21.54
#